data_AF-A0A5D2PDX5-F1
#
_entry.id   AF-A0A5D2PDX5-F1
#
_cell.length_a   1.000
_cell.length_b   1.000
_cell.length_c   1.000
_cell.angle_alpha   90.00
_cell.angle_beta   90.00
_cell.angle_gamma   90.00
#
_symmetry.space_group_name_H-M   'P 1'
#
loop_
_entity.id
_entity.type
_entity.pdbx_description
1 polymer ?
#
loop_
_entity_poly.entity_id
_entity_poly.type
_entity_poly.pdbx_seq_one_letter_code
_entity_poly.pdbx_strand_id
1 'polypeptide(L)'
;MEDMEVGDIAMEIPASIIISEDLVYKSDMYQVLEKIDGMSSETMSLLWSMKERHNCNSQFKMYFDTLPENFNTGLSFGVEAIMALDGTLLFEEIMQAKEHLRVQYDELFPALSKGHPDIFPPELYTWEQFLWACELWYSNSMKIMFADGNLKTCLIPVAGFLNHSLHPHIVHYGKIDSTTNSLKFRLSRPCSVGEQCCLSYGNFSGSHLITFYGFLPQGDNPYDVIPLDFEVDQVDTMMECPLSNWTTHMVRGTWLSENQNIFYYGLPSPLLDCLRSARSQMPFTKTLIKANMEVDKVLEDLQSTFNAMMENLSDVDSVDRESSSWDVKLASQFKEMQRRIVSSILTSCSTGIKLVEHELSKCKAEE
;
A
#
# COMPACT_ATOMS: atom_id res chain seq x y z
N MET A 1 9.39 21.43 -26.62
CA MET A 1 8.59 20.99 -25.48
C MET A 1 7.67 22.14 -25.15
N GLU A 2 6.40 21.85 -24.91
CA GLU A 2 5.34 22.82 -24.65
C GLU A 2 4.67 22.48 -23.33
N ASP A 3 4.13 23.49 -22.65
CA ASP A 3 3.30 23.27 -21.45
C ASP A 3 2.04 22.51 -21.86
N MET A 4 1.56 21.64 -20.99
CA MET A 4 0.35 20.86 -21.23
C MET A 4 -0.72 21.25 -20.22
N GLU A 5 -1.95 21.42 -20.70
CA GLU A 5 -3.09 21.88 -19.92
C GLU A 5 -4.00 20.74 -19.49
N VAL A 6 -4.94 21.05 -18.59
CA VAL A 6 -5.97 20.08 -18.17
C VAL A 6 -6.79 19.63 -19.38
N GLY A 7 -6.91 18.32 -19.54
CA GLY A 7 -7.63 17.69 -20.65
C GLY A 7 -6.73 17.23 -21.79
N ASP A 8 -5.49 17.73 -21.89
CA ASP A 8 -4.54 17.30 -22.90
C ASP A 8 -4.17 15.83 -22.72
N ILE A 9 -3.87 15.16 -23.84
CA ILE A 9 -3.45 13.76 -23.86
C ILE A 9 -1.93 13.74 -23.77
N ALA A 10 -1.40 13.43 -22.58
CA ALA A 10 0.03 13.27 -22.36
C ALA A 10 0.59 12.07 -23.14
N MET A 11 -0.22 11.03 -23.29
CA MET A 11 0.17 9.79 -23.96
C MET A 11 -1.06 9.00 -24.41
N GLU A 12 -0.93 8.34 -25.57
CA GLU A 12 -1.95 7.45 -26.13
C GLU A 12 -1.29 6.13 -26.55
N ILE A 13 -1.80 5.02 -26.01
CA ILE A 13 -1.25 3.67 -26.19
C ILE A 13 -2.25 2.82 -26.98
N PRO A 14 -1.91 2.33 -28.19
CA PRO A 14 -2.78 1.42 -28.93
C PRO A 14 -3.07 0.14 -28.15
N ALA A 15 -4.32 -0.35 -28.19
CA ALA A 15 -4.69 -1.59 -27.49
C ALA A 15 -3.88 -2.81 -27.97
N SER A 16 -3.35 -2.78 -29.20
CA SER A 16 -2.56 -3.86 -29.79
C SER A 16 -1.18 -4.09 -29.15
N ILE A 17 -0.69 -3.14 -28.34
CA ILE A 17 0.59 -3.30 -27.62
C ILE A 17 0.40 -3.52 -26.11
N ILE A 18 -0.84 -3.58 -25.63
CA ILE A 18 -1.14 -3.90 -24.24
C ILE A 18 -0.93 -5.39 -24.02
N ILE A 19 -0.19 -5.74 -22.96
CA ILE A 19 0.07 -7.12 -22.57
C ILE A 19 -0.99 -7.53 -21.55
N SER A 20 -1.77 -8.56 -21.87
CA SER A 20 -2.87 -9.08 -21.05
C SER A 20 -2.93 -10.60 -21.11
N GLU A 21 -3.78 -11.19 -20.26
CA GLU A 21 -4.10 -12.63 -20.25
C GLU A 21 -4.43 -13.23 -21.63
N ASP A 22 -5.00 -12.43 -22.55
CA ASP A 22 -5.30 -12.87 -23.93
C ASP A 22 -4.08 -13.41 -24.70
N LEU A 23 -2.86 -13.00 -24.33
CA LEU A 23 -1.62 -13.53 -24.90
C LEU A 23 -1.34 -14.94 -24.39
N VAL A 24 -1.63 -15.20 -23.12
CA VAL A 24 -1.51 -16.53 -22.52
C VAL A 24 -2.47 -17.49 -23.20
N TYR A 25 -3.73 -17.09 -23.43
CA TYR A 25 -4.76 -17.92 -24.08
C TYR A 25 -4.39 -18.38 -25.49
N LYS A 26 -3.47 -17.66 -26.15
CA LYS A 26 -2.95 -17.99 -27.48
C LYS A 26 -1.63 -18.77 -27.46
N SER A 27 -1.05 -18.97 -26.28
CA SER A 27 0.22 -19.68 -26.07
C SER A 27 0.02 -21.18 -25.84
N ASP A 28 1.11 -21.92 -25.95
CA ASP A 28 1.19 -23.34 -25.60
C ASP A 28 0.94 -23.62 -24.11
N MET A 29 1.21 -22.64 -23.25
CA MET A 29 1.06 -22.74 -21.78
C MET A 29 -0.39 -22.89 -21.33
N TYR A 30 -1.34 -22.25 -22.01
CA TYR A 30 -2.72 -22.18 -21.53
C TYR A 30 -3.39 -23.55 -21.40
N GLN A 31 -3.14 -24.46 -22.34
CA GLN A 31 -3.71 -25.83 -22.32
C GLN A 31 -3.27 -26.65 -21.11
N VAL A 32 -2.16 -26.28 -20.48
CA VAL A 32 -1.66 -26.90 -19.25
C VAL A 32 -2.24 -26.17 -18.04
N LEU A 33 -2.11 -24.84 -18.02
CA LEU A 33 -2.49 -24.01 -16.88
C LEU A 33 -4.00 -24.00 -16.62
N GLU A 34 -4.85 -24.06 -17.65
CA GLU A 34 -6.31 -24.06 -17.50
C GLU A 34 -6.85 -25.28 -16.74
N LYS A 35 -6.06 -26.37 -16.67
CA LYS A 35 -6.44 -27.62 -15.99
C LYS A 35 -6.09 -27.64 -14.51
N ILE A 36 -5.33 -26.64 -14.06
CA ILE A 36 -4.89 -26.52 -12.67
C ILE A 36 -5.98 -25.81 -11.89
N ASP A 37 -6.53 -26.49 -10.88
CA ASP A 37 -7.55 -25.89 -10.03
C ASP A 37 -7.00 -24.67 -9.28
N GLY A 38 -7.80 -23.62 -9.19
CA GLY A 38 -7.40 -22.36 -8.56
C GLY A 38 -6.42 -21.48 -9.37
N MET A 39 -6.07 -21.84 -10.61
CA MET A 39 -5.16 -21.02 -11.41
C MET A 39 -5.81 -19.71 -11.88
N SER A 40 -5.28 -18.58 -11.41
CA SER A 40 -5.73 -17.24 -11.80
C SER A 40 -5.08 -16.77 -13.11
N SER A 41 -5.74 -15.84 -13.82
CA SER A 41 -5.17 -15.28 -15.04
C SER A 41 -3.97 -14.36 -14.78
N GLU A 42 -3.89 -13.75 -13.60
CA GLU A 42 -2.71 -13.04 -13.13
C GLU A 42 -1.50 -13.97 -13.02
N THR A 43 -1.66 -15.13 -12.37
CA THR A 43 -0.56 -16.10 -12.24
C THR A 43 -0.16 -16.68 -13.60
N MET A 44 -1.12 -16.95 -14.49
CA MET A 44 -0.80 -17.36 -15.86
C MET A 44 0.02 -16.30 -16.62
N SER A 45 -0.33 -15.02 -16.47
CA SER A 45 0.35 -13.91 -17.13
C SER A 45 1.77 -13.69 -16.59
N LEU A 46 1.95 -13.91 -15.29
CA LEU A 46 3.25 -13.94 -14.63
C LEU A 46 4.13 -15.04 -15.21
N LEU A 47 3.65 -16.29 -15.21
CA LEU A 47 4.40 -17.43 -15.75
C LEU A 47 4.76 -17.22 -17.23
N TRP A 48 3.82 -16.69 -18.02
CA TRP A 48 4.08 -16.35 -19.41
C TRP A 48 5.21 -15.32 -19.56
N SER A 49 5.23 -14.28 -18.71
CA SER A 49 6.26 -13.25 -18.77
C SER A 49 7.66 -13.77 -18.42
N MET A 50 7.77 -14.81 -17.59
CA MET A 50 9.06 -15.48 -17.29
C MET A 50 9.67 -16.08 -18.56
N LYS A 51 8.87 -16.80 -19.38
CA LYS A 51 9.34 -17.36 -20.66
C LYS A 51 9.53 -16.30 -21.73
N GLU A 52 8.57 -15.39 -21.88
CA GLU A 52 8.53 -14.44 -22.99
C GLU A 52 9.68 -13.42 -22.94
N ARG A 53 10.16 -13.03 -21.75
CA ARG A 53 11.33 -12.15 -21.60
C ARG A 53 12.57 -12.68 -22.32
N HIS A 54 12.73 -13.99 -22.41
CA HIS A 54 13.86 -14.65 -23.07
C HIS A 54 13.62 -14.97 -24.55
N ASN A 55 12.41 -14.71 -25.06
CA ASN A 55 12.06 -14.97 -26.45
C ASN A 55 12.59 -13.85 -27.36
N CYS A 56 13.65 -14.15 -28.12
CA CYS A 56 14.29 -13.18 -29.03
C CYS A 56 13.37 -12.73 -30.18
N ASN A 57 12.31 -13.48 -30.47
CA ASN A 57 11.32 -13.17 -31.51
C ASN A 57 10.02 -12.57 -30.92
N SER A 58 9.99 -12.25 -29.63
CA SER A 58 8.83 -11.63 -28.99
C SER A 58 8.51 -10.27 -29.62
N GLN A 59 7.22 -10.02 -29.88
CA GLN A 59 6.73 -8.68 -30.22
C GLN A 59 7.04 -7.65 -29.12
N PHE A 60 7.17 -8.12 -27.87
CA PHE A 60 7.40 -7.30 -26.69
C PHE A 60 8.87 -7.26 -26.27
N LYS A 61 9.79 -7.77 -27.11
CA LYS A 61 11.23 -7.81 -26.81
C LYS A 61 11.76 -6.46 -26.34
N MET A 62 11.43 -5.36 -27.04
CA MET A 62 11.90 -4.02 -26.66
C MET A 62 11.40 -3.61 -25.28
N TYR A 63 10.16 -3.94 -24.91
CA TYR A 63 9.62 -3.66 -23.59
C TYR A 63 10.39 -4.44 -22.51
N PHE A 64 10.55 -5.75 -22.70
CA PHE A 64 11.29 -6.59 -21.76
C PHE A 64 12.77 -6.20 -21.62
N ASP A 65 13.43 -5.78 -22.70
CA ASP A 65 14.82 -5.31 -22.69
C ASP A 65 14.99 -3.97 -21.93
N THR A 66 13.92 -3.18 -21.76
CA THR A 66 13.94 -1.92 -20.99
C THR A 66 13.63 -2.09 -19.50
N LEU A 67 13.14 -3.26 -19.08
CA LEU A 67 12.85 -3.54 -17.68
C LEU A 67 14.13 -3.77 -16.88
N PRO A 68 14.15 -3.47 -15.58
CA PRO A 68 15.31 -3.71 -14.75
C PRO A 68 15.61 -5.21 -14.61
N GLU A 69 16.87 -5.54 -14.41
CA GLU A 69 17.29 -6.92 -14.10
C GLU A 69 16.70 -7.39 -12.76
N ASN A 70 16.65 -6.50 -11.77
CA ASN A 70 16.07 -6.73 -10.45
C ASN A 70 15.16 -5.56 -10.07
N PHE A 71 14.03 -5.83 -9.44
CA PHE A 71 13.20 -4.78 -8.86
C PHE A 71 13.65 -4.50 -7.41
N ASN A 72 13.47 -3.26 -6.99
CA ASN A 72 13.84 -2.81 -5.66
C ASN A 72 12.60 -2.72 -4.77
N THR A 73 11.84 -3.81 -4.61
CA THR A 73 10.63 -3.82 -3.77
C THR A 73 10.89 -4.38 -2.37
N GLY A 74 9.92 -4.22 -1.45
CA GLY A 74 9.94 -4.86 -0.13
C GLY A 74 10.08 -6.39 -0.19
N LEU A 75 9.59 -7.01 -1.26
CA LEU A 75 9.72 -8.46 -1.50
C LEU A 75 11.18 -8.89 -1.72
N SER A 76 12.05 -7.96 -2.11
CA SER A 76 13.49 -8.18 -2.33
C SER A 76 14.37 -7.63 -1.21
N PHE A 77 13.80 -7.18 -0.09
CA PHE A 77 14.58 -6.68 1.05
C PHE A 77 15.53 -7.73 1.61
N GLY A 78 16.77 -7.32 1.85
CA GLY A 78 17.77 -8.12 2.54
C GLY A 78 17.53 -8.23 4.04
N VAL A 79 18.29 -9.10 4.70
CA VAL A 79 18.15 -9.38 6.15
C VAL A 79 18.30 -8.10 6.99
N GLU A 80 19.26 -7.25 6.66
CA GLU A 80 19.48 -5.98 7.39
C GLU A 80 18.29 -5.03 7.27
N ALA A 81 17.68 -4.92 6.08
CA ALA A 81 16.51 -4.08 5.86
C ALA A 81 15.27 -4.62 6.60
N ILE A 82 15.10 -5.95 6.60
CA ILE A 82 14.06 -6.61 7.39
C ILE A 82 14.25 -6.35 8.89
N MET A 83 15.48 -6.49 9.40
CA MET A 83 15.77 -6.17 10.81
C MET A 83 15.55 -4.70 11.13
N ALA A 84 15.83 -3.78 10.20
CA ALA A 84 15.55 -2.36 10.40
C ALA A 84 14.04 -2.07 10.59
N LEU A 85 13.16 -2.90 10.02
CA LEU A 85 11.71 -2.81 10.18
C LEU A 85 11.19 -3.40 11.50
N ASP A 86 12.04 -4.00 12.33
CA ASP A 86 11.62 -4.59 13.60
C ASP A 86 10.83 -3.60 14.47
N GLY A 87 9.79 -4.09 15.14
CA GLY A 87 8.83 -3.26 15.88
C GLY A 87 7.80 -2.52 15.01
N THR A 88 7.83 -2.67 13.68
CA THR A 88 6.78 -2.18 12.77
C THR A 88 5.94 -3.34 12.23
N LEU A 89 4.67 -3.09 11.90
CA LEU A 89 3.83 -4.11 11.25
C LEU A 89 4.30 -4.48 9.84
N LEU A 90 5.00 -3.58 9.15
CA LEU A 90 5.55 -3.83 7.83
C LEU A 90 6.56 -4.99 7.83
N PHE A 91 7.26 -5.22 8.95
CA PHE A 91 8.11 -6.40 9.13
C PHE A 91 7.31 -7.69 8.91
N GLU A 92 6.18 -7.83 9.61
CA GLU A 92 5.33 -9.02 9.52
C GLU A 92 4.67 -9.13 8.15
N GLU A 93 4.18 -8.01 7.60
CA GLU A 93 3.54 -7.96 6.28
C GLU A 93 4.49 -8.43 5.17
N ILE A 94 5.74 -7.96 5.16
CA ILE A 94 6.73 -8.39 4.15
C ILE A 94 7.10 -9.86 4.33
N MET A 95 7.27 -10.33 5.57
CA MET A 95 7.58 -11.74 5.83
C MET A 95 6.44 -12.66 5.37
N GLN A 96 5.19 -12.29 5.65
CA GLN A 96 4.02 -13.03 5.18
C GLN A 96 3.90 -13.01 3.66
N ALA A 97 4.14 -11.86 3.01
CA ALA A 97 4.12 -11.76 1.55
C ALA A 97 5.19 -12.63 0.90
N LYS A 98 6.42 -12.63 1.43
CA LYS A 98 7.51 -13.50 0.96
C LYS A 98 7.17 -14.98 1.10
N GLU A 99 6.66 -15.40 2.25
CA GLU A 99 6.26 -16.79 2.48
C GLU A 99 5.13 -17.20 1.54
N HIS A 100 4.14 -16.32 1.34
CA HIS A 100 3.04 -16.58 0.42
C HIS A 100 3.53 -16.83 -1.01
N LEU A 101 4.46 -16.01 -1.51
CA LEU A 101 5.05 -16.22 -2.83
C LEU A 101 5.87 -17.51 -2.89
N ARG A 102 6.58 -17.86 -1.82
CA ARG A 102 7.34 -19.11 -1.74
C ARG A 102 6.43 -20.32 -1.84
N VAL A 103 5.33 -20.33 -1.09
CA VAL A 103 4.32 -21.39 -1.14
C VAL A 103 3.73 -21.50 -2.55
N GLN A 104 3.33 -20.38 -3.17
CA GLN A 104 2.80 -20.40 -4.55
C GLN A 104 3.81 -20.99 -5.55
N TYR A 105 5.09 -20.64 -5.44
CA TYR A 105 6.13 -21.18 -6.30
C TYR A 105 6.29 -22.69 -6.11
N ASP A 106 6.38 -23.15 -4.86
CA ASP A 106 6.60 -24.57 -4.53
C ASP A 106 5.37 -25.45 -4.88
N GLU A 107 4.17 -24.88 -4.97
CA GLU A 107 2.96 -25.57 -5.47
C GLU A 107 3.03 -25.84 -6.99
N LEU A 108 3.71 -24.96 -7.75
CA LEU A 108 3.80 -25.05 -9.21
C LEU A 108 5.07 -25.78 -9.68
N PHE A 109 6.20 -25.52 -9.01
CA PHE A 109 7.52 -26.00 -9.41
C PHE A 109 8.13 -26.90 -8.32
N PRO A 110 8.72 -28.04 -8.71
CA PRO A 110 9.13 -28.42 -10.06
C PRO A 110 8.08 -29.23 -10.85
N ALA A 111 6.83 -29.34 -10.38
CA ALA A 111 5.82 -30.22 -10.97
C ALA A 111 5.54 -29.88 -12.45
N LEU A 112 5.31 -28.59 -12.76
CA LEU A 112 5.11 -28.12 -14.13
C LEU A 112 6.29 -28.43 -15.04
N SER A 113 7.51 -28.12 -14.60
CA SER A 113 8.71 -28.39 -15.39
C SER A 113 8.99 -29.87 -15.62
N LYS A 114 8.59 -30.75 -14.68
CA LYS A 114 8.71 -32.21 -14.87
C LYS A 114 7.63 -32.76 -15.80
N GLY A 115 6.41 -32.23 -15.72
CA GLY A 115 5.28 -32.69 -16.53
C GLY A 115 5.32 -32.19 -17.97
N HIS A 116 5.84 -30.98 -18.18
CA HIS A 116 5.80 -30.26 -19.45
C HIS A 116 7.12 -29.47 -19.70
N PRO A 117 8.28 -30.15 -19.79
CA PRO A 117 9.60 -29.50 -19.88
C PRO A 117 9.79 -28.66 -21.16
N ASP A 118 9.06 -28.98 -22.22
CA ASP A 118 9.03 -28.24 -23.49
C ASP A 118 8.32 -26.88 -23.35
N ILE A 119 7.33 -26.80 -22.46
CA ILE A 119 6.56 -25.58 -22.20
C ILE A 119 7.16 -24.78 -21.05
N PHE A 120 7.62 -25.48 -20.00
CA PHE A 120 8.16 -24.93 -18.75
C PHE A 120 9.62 -25.38 -18.48
N PRO A 121 10.58 -24.99 -19.33
CA PRO A 121 12.00 -25.35 -19.17
C PRO A 121 12.54 -24.91 -17.80
N PRO A 122 13.09 -25.82 -16.96
CA PRO A 122 13.49 -25.52 -15.59
C PRO A 122 14.41 -24.30 -15.41
N GLU A 123 15.26 -24.01 -16.39
CA GLU A 123 16.18 -22.87 -16.40
C GLU A 123 15.49 -21.50 -16.47
N LEU A 124 14.25 -21.43 -16.97
CA LEU A 124 13.47 -20.19 -17.04
C LEU A 124 12.49 -20.04 -15.87
N TYR A 125 12.27 -21.12 -15.11
CA TYR A 125 11.29 -21.16 -14.02
C TYR A 125 11.96 -21.43 -12.67
N THR A 126 13.00 -20.66 -12.38
CA THR A 126 13.63 -20.65 -11.05
C THR A 126 12.87 -19.73 -10.10
N TRP A 127 13.18 -19.82 -8.81
CA TRP A 127 12.61 -18.93 -7.78
C TRP A 127 12.89 -17.45 -8.08
N GLU A 128 14.10 -17.14 -8.54
CA GLU A 128 14.51 -15.77 -8.85
C GLU A 128 13.72 -15.21 -10.04
N GLN A 129 13.49 -16.02 -11.07
CA GLN A 129 12.67 -15.60 -12.22
C GLN A 129 11.20 -15.44 -11.84
N PHE A 130 10.70 -16.30 -10.94
CA PHE A 130 9.33 -16.20 -10.44
C PHE A 130 9.13 -14.92 -9.63
N LEU A 131 10.03 -14.65 -8.68
CA LEU A 131 10.00 -13.42 -7.87
C LEU A 131 10.10 -12.18 -8.76
N TRP A 132 11.02 -12.16 -9.74
CA TRP A 132 11.13 -11.05 -10.70
C TRP A 132 9.82 -10.81 -11.44
N ALA A 133 9.15 -11.86 -11.88
CA ALA A 133 7.87 -11.74 -12.57
C ALA A 133 6.75 -11.27 -11.61
N CYS A 134 6.72 -11.73 -10.36
CA CYS A 134 5.82 -11.18 -9.33
C CYS A 134 5.99 -9.66 -9.20
N GLU A 135 7.24 -9.21 -9.01
CA GLU A 135 7.55 -7.80 -8.80
C GLU A 135 7.22 -6.96 -10.04
N LEU A 136 7.45 -7.46 -11.25
CA LEU A 136 7.02 -6.81 -12.49
C LEU A 136 5.51 -6.57 -12.49
N TRP A 137 4.73 -7.61 -12.25
CA TRP A 137 3.27 -7.49 -12.32
C TRP A 137 2.70 -6.65 -11.17
N TYR A 138 3.26 -6.74 -9.97
CA TYR A 138 2.80 -5.94 -8.83
C TYR A 138 3.13 -4.45 -8.98
N SER A 139 4.30 -4.11 -9.54
CA SER A 139 4.75 -2.72 -9.64
C SER A 139 4.33 -2.02 -10.94
N ASN A 140 4.11 -2.74 -12.05
CA ASN A 140 3.86 -2.14 -13.36
C ASN A 140 2.49 -2.46 -13.98
N SER A 141 1.69 -3.36 -13.39
CA SER A 141 0.37 -3.67 -13.97
C SER A 141 -0.67 -2.60 -13.68
N MET A 142 -1.64 -2.49 -14.58
CA MET A 142 -2.78 -1.59 -14.49
C MET A 142 -4.06 -2.36 -14.79
N LYS A 143 -5.14 -2.06 -14.06
CA LYS A 143 -6.47 -2.60 -14.38
C LYS A 143 -7.10 -1.80 -15.51
N ILE A 144 -7.33 -2.44 -16.64
CA ILE A 144 -7.85 -1.81 -17.86
C ILE A 144 -9.22 -2.40 -18.21
N MET A 145 -10.22 -1.52 -18.35
CA MET A 145 -11.52 -1.86 -18.89
C MET A 145 -11.49 -1.82 -20.42
N PHE A 146 -11.75 -2.97 -21.04
CA PHE A 146 -11.81 -3.14 -22.48
C PHE A 146 -13.21 -2.87 -23.03
N ALA A 147 -13.32 -2.78 -24.36
CA ALA A 147 -14.58 -2.48 -25.05
C ALA A 147 -15.63 -3.60 -24.92
N ASP A 148 -15.21 -4.82 -24.60
CA ASP A 148 -16.06 -5.97 -24.28
C ASP A 148 -16.66 -5.91 -22.86
N GLY A 149 -16.26 -4.91 -22.06
CA GLY A 149 -16.69 -4.73 -20.67
C GLY A 149 -15.84 -5.48 -19.65
N ASN A 150 -14.85 -6.26 -20.09
CA ASN A 150 -13.97 -7.01 -19.20
C ASN A 150 -12.91 -6.10 -18.59
N LEU A 151 -12.71 -6.24 -17.28
CA LEU A 151 -11.62 -5.59 -16.55
C LEU A 151 -10.46 -6.58 -16.45
N LYS A 152 -9.32 -6.23 -17.05
CA LYS A 152 -8.14 -7.10 -17.10
C LYS A 152 -6.96 -6.42 -16.41
N THR A 153 -6.13 -7.19 -15.72
CA THR A 153 -4.83 -6.74 -15.21
C THR A 153 -3.82 -6.83 -16.35
N CYS A 154 -3.16 -5.72 -16.69
CA CYS A 154 -2.36 -5.61 -17.91
C CYS A 154 -1.03 -4.89 -17.65
N LEU A 155 0.03 -5.29 -18.35
CA LEU A 155 1.22 -4.44 -18.48
C LEU A 155 1.03 -3.51 -19.68
N ILE A 156 1.31 -2.22 -19.47
CA ILE A 156 1.14 -1.19 -20.48
C ILE A 156 2.53 -0.67 -20.87
N PRO A 157 3.13 -1.18 -21.96
CA PRO A 157 4.42 -0.67 -22.43
C PRO A 157 4.41 0.85 -22.56
N VAL A 158 5.55 1.48 -22.26
CA VAL A 158 5.73 2.94 -22.13
C VAL A 158 5.03 3.53 -20.89
N ALA A 159 3.74 3.24 -20.67
CA ALA A 159 3.01 3.82 -19.55
C ALA A 159 3.45 3.31 -18.17
N GLY A 160 3.94 2.07 -18.11
CA GLY A 160 4.55 1.51 -16.90
C GLY A 160 5.78 2.26 -16.39
N PHE A 161 6.34 3.21 -17.15
CA PHE A 161 7.47 4.07 -16.72
C PHE A 161 7.05 5.39 -16.06
N LEU A 162 5.77 5.74 -16.08
CA LEU A 162 5.29 6.95 -15.41
C LEU A 162 5.33 6.74 -13.89
N ASN A 163 6.02 7.63 -13.19
CA ASN A 163 6.17 7.57 -11.73
C ASN A 163 4.92 8.06 -11.00
N HIS A 164 4.82 7.68 -9.73
CA HIS A 164 3.82 8.20 -8.80
C HIS A 164 4.18 9.59 -8.25
N SER A 165 3.18 10.33 -7.79
CA SER A 165 3.32 11.56 -7.02
C SER A 165 2.10 11.74 -6.12
N LEU A 166 2.27 12.39 -4.96
CA LEU A 166 1.15 12.84 -4.11
C LEU A 166 0.28 13.89 -4.80
N HIS A 167 0.83 14.54 -5.82
CA HIS A 167 0.11 15.47 -6.67
C HIS A 167 0.28 15.01 -8.13
N PRO A 168 -0.41 13.94 -8.54
CA PRO A 168 -0.26 13.35 -9.86
C PRO A 168 -0.92 14.23 -10.92
N HIS A 169 -0.39 14.16 -12.15
CA HIS A 169 -0.95 14.85 -13.30
C HIS A 169 -2.08 14.05 -13.93
N ILE A 170 -1.96 12.72 -13.89
CA ILE A 170 -2.93 11.79 -14.48
C ILE A 170 -3.56 10.95 -13.36
N VAL A 171 -4.85 11.16 -13.09
CA VAL A 171 -5.61 10.35 -12.11
C VAL A 171 -6.67 9.47 -12.77
N HIS A 172 -7.06 9.78 -13.99
CA HIS A 172 -8.10 9.05 -14.71
C HIS A 172 -7.49 8.36 -15.93
N TYR A 173 -7.23 7.07 -15.76
CA TYR A 173 -6.80 6.14 -16.79
C TYR A 173 -7.44 4.78 -16.51
N GLY A 174 -7.21 3.79 -17.37
CA GLY A 174 -7.72 2.43 -17.15
C GLY A 174 -8.97 2.06 -17.95
N LYS A 175 -9.27 2.77 -19.05
CA LYS A 175 -10.33 2.38 -19.98
C LYS A 175 -9.92 2.62 -21.42
N ILE A 176 -10.13 1.63 -22.28
CA ILE A 176 -9.94 1.74 -23.72
C ILE A 176 -11.02 2.66 -24.32
N ASP A 177 -10.59 3.64 -25.08
CA ASP A 177 -11.46 4.43 -25.95
C ASP A 177 -11.86 3.57 -27.15
N SER A 178 -13.16 3.25 -27.25
CA SER A 178 -13.69 2.38 -28.32
C SER A 178 -13.59 3.00 -29.71
N THR A 179 -13.47 4.32 -29.81
CA THR A 179 -13.39 5.03 -31.11
C THR A 179 -12.00 4.90 -31.70
N THR A 180 -10.97 5.10 -30.87
CA THR A 180 -9.56 5.05 -31.31
C THR A 180 -8.89 3.70 -31.02
N ASN A 181 -9.56 2.80 -30.30
CA ASN A 181 -9.04 1.52 -29.82
C ASN A 181 -7.70 1.68 -29.08
N SER A 182 -7.64 2.65 -28.17
CA SER A 182 -6.43 3.05 -27.46
C SER A 182 -6.71 3.44 -26.01
N LEU A 183 -5.70 3.30 -25.16
CA LEU A 183 -5.69 3.80 -23.78
C LEU A 183 -5.10 5.22 -23.78
N LYS A 184 -5.85 6.19 -23.24
CA LYS A 184 -5.45 7.60 -23.20
C LYS A 184 -5.15 8.05 -21.78
N PHE A 185 -4.02 8.71 -21.59
CA PHE A 185 -3.58 9.29 -20.33
C PHE A 185 -3.79 10.80 -20.39
N ARG A 186 -4.94 11.25 -19.88
CA ARG A 186 -5.34 12.66 -19.90
C ARG A 186 -4.92 13.38 -18.64
N LEU A 187 -4.45 14.61 -18.81
CA LEU A 187 -4.06 15.47 -17.70
C LEU A 187 -5.28 15.95 -16.93
N SER A 188 -5.22 15.76 -15.61
CA SER A 188 -6.15 16.29 -14.62
C SER A 188 -5.57 17.52 -13.91
N ARG A 189 -4.28 17.80 -14.12
CA ARG A 189 -3.55 19.00 -13.71
C ARG A 189 -2.58 19.41 -14.82
N PRO A 190 -2.30 20.72 -15.02
CA PRO A 190 -1.27 21.16 -15.95
C PRO A 190 0.10 20.55 -15.63
N CYS A 191 0.90 20.32 -16.67
CA CYS A 191 2.28 19.83 -16.57
C CYS A 191 3.20 20.82 -17.29
N SER A 192 4.15 21.41 -16.57
CA SER A 192 5.04 22.43 -17.13
C SER A 192 6.17 21.82 -17.95
N VAL A 193 6.74 22.56 -18.90
CA VAL A 193 7.95 22.13 -19.62
C VAL A 193 9.08 21.82 -18.64
N GLY A 194 9.65 20.62 -18.76
CA GLY A 194 10.74 20.15 -17.90
C GLY A 194 10.28 19.54 -16.58
N GLU A 195 8.99 19.63 -16.24
CA GLU A 195 8.39 18.87 -15.14
C GLU A 195 8.18 17.41 -15.55
N GLN A 196 8.38 16.49 -14.60
CA GLN A 196 8.04 15.10 -14.80
C GLN A 196 6.53 14.89 -14.71
N CYS A 197 5.92 14.38 -15.78
CA CYS A 197 4.51 13.99 -15.78
C CYS A 197 4.30 12.69 -14.98
N CYS A 198 3.85 12.80 -13.74
CA CYS A 198 3.49 11.65 -12.90
C CYS A 198 2.02 11.22 -13.05
N LEU A 199 1.72 9.94 -12.81
CA LEU A 199 0.36 9.41 -12.68
C LEU A 199 0.07 8.95 -11.23
N SER A 200 -1.20 8.72 -10.90
CA SER A 200 -1.59 8.19 -9.59
C SER A 200 -1.59 6.67 -9.60
N TYR A 201 -0.70 5.97 -8.89
CA TYR A 201 -0.79 4.51 -8.74
C TYR A 201 -2.04 4.08 -7.96
N GLY A 202 -2.50 4.94 -7.06
CA GLY A 202 -3.65 4.66 -6.21
C GLY A 202 -3.50 5.34 -4.86
N ASN A 203 -4.48 5.11 -4.01
CA ASN A 203 -4.54 5.66 -2.66
C ASN A 203 -3.86 4.69 -1.68
N PHE A 204 -2.54 4.52 -1.84
CA PHE A 204 -1.77 3.50 -1.13
C PHE A 204 -0.99 4.07 0.06
N SER A 205 -0.93 3.30 1.15
CA SER A 205 -0.07 3.58 2.29
C SER A 205 1.41 3.40 1.93
N GLY A 206 2.29 3.99 2.72
CA GLY A 206 3.74 3.77 2.61
C GLY A 206 4.12 2.30 2.76
N SER A 207 3.42 1.52 3.59
CA SER A 207 3.65 0.07 3.68
C SER A 207 3.40 -0.63 2.35
N HIS A 208 2.27 -0.34 1.69
CA HIS A 208 1.94 -0.90 0.39
C HIS A 208 2.93 -0.46 -0.70
N LEU A 209 3.27 0.83 -0.73
CA LEU A 209 4.20 1.39 -1.72
C LEU A 209 5.61 0.80 -1.58
N ILE A 210 6.10 0.59 -0.36
CA ILE A 210 7.38 -0.10 -0.15
C ILE A 210 7.28 -1.56 -0.63
N THR A 211 6.28 -2.29 -0.17
CA THR A 211 6.16 -3.73 -0.44
C THR A 211 6.09 -4.03 -1.92
N PHE A 212 5.28 -3.29 -2.68
CA PHE A 212 4.99 -3.65 -4.08
C PHE A 212 5.60 -2.72 -5.13
N TYR A 213 6.05 -1.52 -4.75
CA TYR A 213 6.63 -0.55 -5.70
C TYR A 213 8.05 -0.10 -5.33
N GLY A 214 8.50 -0.32 -4.10
CA GLY A 214 9.89 -0.05 -3.73
C GLY A 214 10.24 1.40 -3.41
N PHE A 215 9.26 2.22 -3.01
CA PHE A 215 9.53 3.62 -2.68
C PHE A 215 8.58 4.17 -1.61
N LEU A 216 8.98 5.31 -1.04
CA LEU A 216 8.10 6.20 -0.28
C LEU A 216 7.95 7.52 -1.03
N PRO A 217 6.74 8.07 -1.14
CA PRO A 217 6.53 9.36 -1.80
C PRO A 217 7.16 10.49 -0.98
N GLN A 218 7.67 11.51 -1.67
CA GLN A 218 8.17 12.70 -1.00
C GLN A 218 7.00 13.56 -0.49
N GLY A 219 6.99 13.84 0.81
CA GLY A 219 5.97 14.66 1.47
C GLY A 219 5.08 13.86 2.41
N ASP A 220 3.97 14.46 2.81
CA ASP A 220 3.03 13.84 3.75
C ASP A 220 1.95 13.07 2.98
N ASN A 221 2.13 11.75 2.87
CA ASN A 221 1.15 10.88 2.24
C ASN A 221 -0.12 10.80 3.09
N PRO A 222 -1.30 11.21 2.58
CA PRO A 222 -2.55 11.18 3.35
C PRO A 222 -3.04 9.77 3.70
N TYR A 223 -2.47 8.73 3.06
CA TYR A 223 -2.83 7.33 3.24
C TYR A 223 -1.89 6.59 4.21
N ASP A 224 -0.88 7.26 4.77
CA ASP A 224 -0.03 6.67 5.80
C ASP A 224 -0.79 6.55 7.12
N VAL A 225 -0.87 5.32 7.62
CA VAL A 225 -1.61 4.96 8.82
C VAL A 225 -0.87 3.91 9.65
N ILE A 226 -1.20 3.88 10.94
CA ILE A 226 -0.85 2.81 11.88
C ILE A 226 -2.17 2.12 12.24
N PRO A 227 -2.40 0.86 11.83
CA PRO A 227 -3.57 0.13 12.28
C PRO A 227 -3.39 -0.24 13.77
N LEU A 228 -4.47 -0.10 14.52
CA LEU A 228 -4.60 -0.45 15.92
C LEU A 228 -5.72 -1.49 16.04
N ASP A 229 -5.40 -2.58 16.74
CA ASP A 229 -6.37 -3.58 17.14
C ASP A 229 -6.86 -3.27 18.56
N PHE A 230 -8.15 -3.01 18.67
CA PHE A 230 -8.83 -2.87 19.96
C PHE A 230 -9.69 -4.10 20.20
N GLU A 231 -9.43 -4.81 21.30
CA GLU A 231 -10.37 -5.78 21.85
C GLU A 231 -11.54 -5.02 22.48
N VAL A 232 -12.70 -5.04 21.82
CA VAL A 232 -13.94 -4.52 22.41
C VAL A 232 -14.67 -5.71 23.00
N ASP A 233 -14.76 -5.79 24.32
CA ASP A 233 -15.64 -6.72 25.02
C ASP A 233 -17.09 -6.44 24.60
N GLN A 234 -17.63 -7.24 23.68
CA GLN A 234 -19.05 -7.18 23.37
C GLN A 234 -19.83 -7.68 24.58
N VAL A 235 -20.56 -6.76 25.22
CA VAL A 235 -21.68 -7.14 26.08
C VAL A 235 -22.79 -7.64 25.16
N ASP A 236 -22.79 -8.96 24.97
CA ASP A 236 -23.88 -9.85 24.55
C ASP A 236 -25.13 -9.14 24.01
N THR A 237 -25.06 -8.63 22.78
CA THR A 237 -26.25 -8.26 22.01
C THR A 237 -26.28 -9.17 20.80
N MET A 238 -26.96 -10.31 20.93
CA MET A 238 -27.15 -11.29 19.87
C MET A 238 -27.64 -10.64 18.57
N MET A 239 -26.76 -10.54 17.58
CA MET A 239 -27.12 -10.83 16.19
C MET A 239 -25.93 -11.51 15.52
N GLU A 240 -26.20 -12.71 15.01
CA GLU A 240 -25.26 -13.59 14.32
C GLU A 240 -24.61 -12.89 13.13
N CYS A 241 -23.29 -12.68 13.20
CA CYS A 241 -22.45 -12.52 12.02
C CYS A 241 -21.09 -13.19 12.30
N PRO A 242 -20.85 -14.42 11.79
CA PRO A 242 -19.61 -15.13 12.05
C PRO A 242 -18.51 -14.60 11.11
N LEU A 243 -17.55 -13.86 11.70
CA LEU A 243 -16.32 -13.21 11.19
C LEU A 243 -16.36 -11.67 11.31
N SER A 244 -16.15 -11.13 12.52
CA SER A 244 -15.61 -9.76 12.74
C SER A 244 -15.67 -9.40 14.24
N ASN A 245 -14.71 -9.86 15.04
CA ASN A 245 -14.63 -9.45 16.45
C ASN A 245 -13.55 -8.40 16.75
N TRP A 246 -12.85 -7.86 15.73
CA TRP A 246 -11.89 -6.76 15.91
C TRP A 246 -12.35 -5.52 15.12
N THR A 247 -12.31 -4.35 15.76
CA THR A 247 -12.41 -3.08 15.03
C THR A 247 -11.01 -2.55 14.80
N THR A 248 -10.44 -2.85 13.64
CA THR A 248 -9.18 -2.26 13.19
C THR A 248 -9.38 -0.76 12.99
N HIS A 249 -8.76 0.05 13.84
CA HIS A 249 -8.77 1.50 13.71
C HIS A 249 -7.47 1.96 13.08
N MET A 250 -7.53 2.87 12.12
CA MET A 250 -6.33 3.42 11.49
C MET A 250 -6.04 4.81 12.07
N VAL A 251 -4.83 4.98 12.60
CA VAL A 251 -4.38 6.27 13.13
C VAL A 251 -3.38 6.89 12.18
N ARG A 252 -3.57 8.19 11.89
CA ARG A 252 -2.73 8.97 10.98
C ARG A 252 -2.06 10.11 11.73
N GLY A 253 -1.03 10.68 11.12
CA GLY A 253 -0.36 11.86 11.66
C GLY A 253 -1.35 13.01 11.89
N THR A 254 -1.26 13.67 13.05
CA THR A 254 -2.23 14.71 13.44
C THR A 254 -2.10 15.99 12.62
N TRP A 255 -1.01 16.16 11.88
CA TRP A 255 -0.82 17.23 10.88
C TRP A 255 -1.82 17.16 9.70
N LEU A 256 -2.49 16.02 9.51
CA LEU A 256 -3.58 15.86 8.53
C LEU A 256 -4.96 16.21 9.09
N SER A 257 -5.06 16.61 10.36
CA SER A 257 -6.31 16.96 11.01
C SER A 257 -6.45 18.47 11.15
N GLU A 258 -7.51 19.03 10.57
CA GLU A 258 -7.84 20.45 10.73
C GLU A 258 -8.62 20.73 12.03
N ASN A 259 -9.10 19.69 12.72
CA ASN A 259 -10.01 19.83 13.85
C ASN A 259 -9.26 19.75 15.19
N GLN A 260 -8.87 20.91 15.71
CA GLN A 260 -8.24 21.07 17.02
C GLN A 260 -9.23 21.38 18.15
N ASN A 261 -10.54 21.21 17.92
CA ASN A 261 -11.53 21.49 18.96
C ASN A 261 -11.34 20.55 20.18
N ILE A 262 -11.83 21.00 21.34
CA ILE A 262 -11.70 20.32 22.64
C ILE A 262 -12.31 18.91 22.70
N PHE A 263 -12.97 18.43 21.65
CA PHE A 263 -13.47 17.05 21.60
C PHE A 263 -12.64 16.15 20.68
N TYR A 264 -11.67 16.70 19.97
CA TYR A 264 -10.93 15.98 18.94
C TYR A 264 -9.43 16.09 19.10
N TYR A 265 -8.93 17.24 19.58
CA TYR A 265 -7.51 17.44 19.90
C TYR A 265 -6.56 17.12 18.73
N GLY A 266 -7.01 17.23 17.48
CA GLY A 266 -6.23 16.82 16.30
C GLY A 266 -6.18 15.31 16.05
N LEU A 267 -6.77 14.49 16.92
CA LEU A 267 -6.89 13.04 16.76
C LEU A 267 -8.08 12.67 15.84
N PRO A 268 -8.04 11.50 15.18
CA PRO A 268 -9.14 11.05 14.33
C PRO A 268 -10.44 10.84 15.13
N SER A 269 -11.55 11.47 14.69
CA SER A 269 -12.87 11.32 15.32
C SER A 269 -13.30 9.86 15.50
N PRO A 270 -13.22 8.97 14.48
CA PRO A 270 -13.69 7.59 14.63
C PRO A 270 -12.96 6.82 15.74
N LEU A 271 -11.66 7.07 15.93
CA LEU A 271 -10.87 6.47 16.98
C LEU A 271 -11.36 6.91 18.37
N LEU A 272 -11.52 8.21 18.56
CA LEU A 272 -12.01 8.75 19.83
C LEU A 272 -13.43 8.28 20.13
N ASP A 273 -14.29 8.25 19.12
CA ASP A 273 -15.67 7.83 19.27
C ASP A 273 -15.77 6.35 19.63
N CYS A 274 -14.93 5.48 19.03
CA CYS A 274 -14.82 4.08 19.42
C CYS A 274 -14.35 3.92 20.87
N LEU A 275 -13.25 4.57 21.25
CA LEU A 275 -12.70 4.47 22.61
C LEU A 275 -13.67 5.00 23.67
N ARG A 276 -14.37 6.09 23.36
CA ARG A 276 -15.45 6.61 24.22
C ARG A 276 -16.59 5.60 24.33
N SER A 277 -17.00 5.00 23.21
CA SER A 277 -18.11 4.03 23.15
C SER A 277 -17.79 2.76 23.93
N ALA A 278 -16.57 2.23 23.81
CA ALA A 278 -16.10 1.05 24.54
C ALA A 278 -16.12 1.28 26.07
N ARG A 279 -15.91 2.53 26.51
CA ARG A 279 -15.93 2.91 27.93
C ARG A 279 -17.29 3.34 28.44
N SER A 280 -18.17 3.81 27.57
CA SER A 280 -19.51 4.25 27.95
C SER A 280 -20.50 3.09 28.07
N GLN A 281 -20.43 2.33 29.17
CA GLN A 281 -21.49 1.38 29.54
C GLN A 281 -22.76 2.05 30.12
N MET A 282 -22.92 3.39 30.05
CA MET A 282 -24.06 4.10 30.66
C MET A 282 -24.56 5.29 29.82
N PRO A 283 -25.88 5.58 29.82
CA PRO A 283 -26.47 6.64 29.02
C PRO A 283 -25.97 8.02 29.48
N PHE A 284 -25.54 8.82 28.48
CA PHE A 284 -25.09 10.20 28.58
C PHE A 284 -26.03 11.05 29.47
N THR A 285 -25.69 11.20 30.76
CA THR A 285 -26.38 12.12 31.67
C THR A 285 -25.48 13.33 31.90
N LYS A 286 -26.01 14.49 31.53
CA LYS A 286 -25.35 15.79 31.40
C LYS A 286 -24.80 16.31 32.74
N THR A 287 -23.50 16.11 32.96
CA THR A 287 -22.70 17.04 33.78
C THR A 287 -21.35 17.21 33.08
N LEU A 288 -20.99 18.45 32.75
CA LEU A 288 -19.79 18.79 31.96
C LEU A 288 -18.51 18.20 32.59
N ILE A 289 -18.45 18.17 33.92
CA ILE A 289 -17.35 17.60 34.71
C ILE A 289 -17.17 16.09 34.44
N LYS A 290 -18.25 15.32 34.42
CA LYS A 290 -18.17 13.86 34.20
C LYS A 290 -17.78 13.52 32.76
N ALA A 291 -18.24 14.30 31.78
CA ALA A 291 -17.83 14.16 30.39
C ALA A 291 -16.33 14.49 30.21
N ASN A 292 -15.84 15.55 30.85
CA ASN A 292 -14.43 15.93 30.80
C ASN A 292 -13.52 14.87 31.45
N MET A 293 -13.92 14.27 32.58
CA MET A 293 -13.14 13.20 33.25
C MET A 293 -13.02 11.91 32.42
N GLU A 294 -14.06 11.54 31.65
CA GLU A 294 -13.97 10.36 30.77
C GLU A 294 -13.13 10.63 29.52
N VAL A 295 -13.12 11.87 29.02
CA VAL A 295 -12.23 12.29 27.94
C VAL A 295 -10.76 12.27 28.37
N ASP A 296 -10.46 12.68 29.60
CA ASP A 296 -9.11 12.67 30.17
C ASP A 296 -8.50 11.25 30.15
N LYS A 297 -9.25 10.27 30.66
CA LYS A 297 -8.82 8.88 30.70
C LYS A 297 -8.50 8.31 29.32
N VAL A 298 -9.34 8.58 28.31
CA VAL A 298 -9.11 8.11 26.93
C VAL A 298 -7.79 8.65 26.39
N LEU A 299 -7.46 9.91 26.70
CA LEU A 299 -6.19 10.50 26.28
C LEU A 299 -5.00 9.90 27.04
N GLU A 300 -5.15 9.59 28.32
CA GLU A 300 -4.13 8.88 29.12
C GLU A 300 -3.87 7.47 28.58
N ASP A 301 -4.92 6.71 28.22
CA ASP A 301 -4.76 5.37 27.64
C ASP A 301 -4.04 5.44 26.29
N LEU A 302 -4.48 6.36 25.41
CA LEU A 302 -3.82 6.59 24.13
C LEU A 302 -2.35 6.98 24.33
N GLN A 303 -2.07 7.85 25.30
CA GLN A 303 -0.70 8.24 25.61
C GLN A 303 0.13 7.04 26.09
N SER A 304 -0.43 6.18 26.94
CA SER A 304 0.22 4.95 27.40
C SER A 304 0.51 3.99 26.24
N THR A 305 -0.48 3.70 25.40
CA THR A 305 -0.35 2.83 24.22
C THR A 305 0.72 3.35 23.25
N PHE A 306 0.67 4.64 22.92
CA PHE A 306 1.60 5.22 21.95
C PHE A 306 3.00 5.45 22.53
N ASN A 307 3.17 5.58 23.85
CA ASN A 307 4.49 5.57 24.48
C ASN A 307 5.13 4.18 24.36
N ALA A 308 4.40 3.10 24.68
CA ALA A 308 4.90 1.74 24.49
C ALA A 308 5.23 1.45 23.02
N MET A 309 4.41 1.93 22.09
CA MET A 309 4.72 1.84 20.65
C MET A 309 5.99 2.61 20.28
N MET A 310 6.18 3.83 20.81
CA MET A 310 7.39 4.60 20.56
C MET A 310 8.64 3.89 21.09
N GLU A 311 8.56 3.26 22.26
CA GLU A 311 9.64 2.43 22.82
C GLU A 311 9.98 1.27 21.89
N ASN A 312 8.99 0.51 21.40
CA ASN A 312 9.22 -0.59 20.45
C ASN A 312 9.80 -0.12 19.11
N LEU A 313 9.42 1.07 18.64
CA LEU A 313 9.98 1.67 17.42
C LEU A 313 11.39 2.22 17.62
N SER A 314 11.85 2.33 18.86
CA SER A 314 13.13 2.90 19.22
C SER A 314 14.07 1.76 19.63
N ASP A 315 14.99 1.31 18.77
CA ASP A 315 16.27 0.82 19.32
C ASP A 315 17.47 0.69 18.37
N VAL A 316 18.64 0.85 19.03
CA VAL A 316 20.07 0.58 18.75
C VAL A 316 20.70 1.07 17.44
N ASP A 317 21.58 2.06 17.61
CA ASP A 317 22.60 2.58 16.71
C ASP A 317 22.12 3.22 15.40
N SER A 318 22.48 4.50 15.29
CA SER A 318 22.53 5.25 14.05
C SER A 318 23.38 4.48 13.04
N VAL A 319 22.76 3.57 12.28
CA VAL A 319 23.38 3.04 11.07
C VAL A 319 23.79 4.25 10.25
N ASP A 320 25.08 4.32 9.94
CA ASP A 320 25.67 5.45 9.25
C ASP A 320 24.94 5.66 7.92
N ARG A 321 23.98 6.59 7.90
CA ARG A 321 22.93 6.70 6.87
C ARG A 321 23.51 6.91 5.48
N GLU A 322 24.76 7.36 5.38
CA GLU A 322 25.42 7.59 4.11
C GLU A 322 25.85 6.28 3.43
N SER A 323 26.30 5.28 4.19
CA SER A 323 26.88 4.03 3.66
C SER A 323 25.91 2.85 3.51
N SER A 324 24.68 2.96 4.03
CA SER A 324 23.70 1.86 3.98
C SER A 324 23.18 1.57 2.56
N SER A 325 22.76 0.33 2.32
CA SER A 325 22.08 -0.10 1.10
C SER A 325 20.71 0.59 0.93
N TRP A 326 20.17 0.54 -0.29
CA TRP A 326 18.93 1.24 -0.64
C TRP A 326 17.72 0.76 0.17
N ASP A 327 17.64 -0.55 0.45
CA ASP A 327 16.57 -1.21 1.18
C ASP A 327 16.61 -0.86 2.67
N VAL A 328 17.79 -0.86 3.28
CA VAL A 328 18.00 -0.41 4.68
C VAL A 328 17.62 1.07 4.83
N LYS A 329 17.99 1.92 3.84
CA LYS A 329 17.58 3.33 3.81
C LYS A 329 16.06 3.47 3.75
N LEU A 330 15.39 2.71 2.88
CA LEU A 330 13.94 2.76 2.71
C LEU A 330 13.20 2.27 3.96
N ALA A 331 13.64 1.15 4.54
CA ALA A 331 13.13 0.63 5.81
C ALA A 331 13.28 1.65 6.95
N SER A 332 14.43 2.29 7.05
CA SER A 332 14.70 3.32 8.07
C SER A 332 13.83 4.57 7.87
N GLN A 333 13.60 4.99 6.62
CA GLN A 333 12.70 6.10 6.30
C GLN A 333 11.26 5.78 6.70
N PHE A 334 10.80 4.55 6.45
CA PHE A 334 9.48 4.09 6.88
C PHE A 334 9.34 4.12 8.40
N LYS A 335 10.31 3.56 9.13
CA LYS A 335 10.30 3.56 10.60
C LYS A 335 10.26 4.97 11.17
N GLU A 336 11.04 5.90 10.60
CA GLU A 336 11.00 7.31 11.01
C GLU A 336 9.65 7.97 10.70
N MET A 337 9.01 7.64 9.58
CA MET A 337 7.64 8.09 9.29
C MET A 337 6.64 7.61 10.35
N GLN A 338 6.71 6.33 10.75
CA GLN A 338 5.89 5.76 11.81
C GLN A 338 6.13 6.46 13.15
N ARG A 339 7.39 6.69 13.53
CA ARG A 339 7.76 7.46 14.73
C ARG A 339 7.20 8.87 14.70
N ARG A 340 7.22 9.54 13.54
CA ARG A 340 6.63 10.87 13.37
C ARG A 340 5.12 10.85 13.63
N ILE A 341 4.41 9.85 13.12
CA ILE A 341 2.96 9.67 13.38
C ILE A 341 2.72 9.51 14.88
N VAL A 342 3.42 8.57 15.53
CA VAL A 342 3.31 8.32 16.98
C VAL A 342 3.60 9.57 17.80
N SER A 343 4.68 10.28 17.49
CA SER A 343 5.07 11.52 18.18
C SER A 343 4.00 12.62 18.08
N SER A 344 3.37 12.76 16.91
CA SER A 344 2.29 13.74 16.70
C SER A 344 1.05 13.42 17.55
N ILE A 345 0.74 12.14 17.70
CA ILE A 345 -0.38 11.65 18.53
C ILE A 345 -0.08 11.91 20.01
N LEU A 346 1.12 11.55 20.49
CA LEU A 346 1.55 11.80 21.87
C LEU A 346 1.51 13.29 22.23
N THR A 347 1.93 14.15 21.31
CA THR A 347 1.87 15.60 21.47
C THR A 347 0.42 16.09 21.58
N SER A 348 -0.45 15.52 20.76
CA SER A 348 -1.89 15.84 20.73
C SER A 348 -2.59 15.38 22.01
N CYS A 349 -2.33 14.16 22.49
CA CYS A 349 -2.83 13.66 23.78
C CYS A 349 -2.35 14.54 24.94
N SER A 350 -1.05 14.85 25.00
CA SER A 350 -0.48 15.70 26.06
C SER A 350 -1.08 17.10 26.09
N THR A 351 -1.39 17.66 24.92
CA THR A 351 -2.05 18.97 24.80
C THR A 351 -3.52 18.86 25.23
N GLY A 352 -4.20 17.79 24.84
CA GLY A 352 -5.59 17.54 25.22
C GLY A 352 -5.79 17.39 26.73
N ILE A 353 -4.94 16.60 27.40
CA ILE A 353 -4.98 16.40 28.86
C ILE A 353 -4.88 17.75 29.59
N LYS A 354 -3.89 18.59 29.22
CA LYS A 354 -3.73 19.93 29.82
C LYS A 354 -4.95 20.84 29.63
N LEU A 355 -5.62 20.74 28.48
CA LEU A 355 -6.85 21.50 28.21
C LEU A 355 -8.01 21.01 29.09
N VAL A 356 -8.15 19.70 29.26
CA VAL A 356 -9.16 19.10 30.13
C VAL A 356 -8.93 19.51 31.58
N GLU A 357 -7.70 19.41 32.08
CA GLU A 357 -7.32 19.84 33.44
C GLU A 357 -7.63 21.32 33.69
N HIS A 358 -7.37 22.18 32.71
CA HIS A 358 -7.66 23.60 32.79
C HIS A 358 -9.17 23.88 32.87
N GLU A 359 -9.98 23.23 32.03
CA GLU A 359 -11.43 23.42 32.05
C GLU A 359 -12.08 22.80 33.30
N LEU A 360 -11.57 21.67 33.79
CA LEU A 360 -11.98 21.10 35.09
C LEU A 360 -11.66 22.04 36.25
N SER A 361 -10.52 22.72 36.20
CA SER A 361 -10.12 23.70 37.22
C SER A 361 -11.04 24.93 37.21
N LYS A 362 -11.46 25.40 36.03
CA LYS A 362 -12.46 26.48 35.91
C LYS A 362 -13.82 26.07 36.45
N CYS A 363 -14.32 24.89 36.09
CA CYS A 363 -15.62 24.41 36.57
C CYS A 363 -15.66 24.32 38.10
N LYS A 364 -14.57 23.87 38.72
CA LYS A 364 -14.43 23.80 40.19
C LYS A 364 -14.31 25.16 40.87
N ALA A 365 -13.97 26.22 40.13
CA ALA A 365 -13.88 27.58 40.65
C ALA A 365 -15.20 28.38 40.49
N GLU A 366 -16.12 27.87 39.67
CA GLU A 366 -17.45 28.44 39.43
C GLU A 366 -18.56 27.77 40.29
N GLU A 367 -18.25 26.66 40.96
CA GLU A 367 -19.03 26.03 42.05
C GLU A 367 -18.64 26.60 43.42
#